data_AF-A0A9D9WS79-F1
#
_entry.id   AF-A0A9D9WS79-F1
#
_cell.length_a   1.000
_cell.length_b   1.000
_cell.length_c   1.000
_cell.angle_alpha   90.00
_cell.angle_beta   90.00
_cell.angle_gamma   90.00
#
_symmetry.space_group_name_H-M   'P 1'
#
loop_
_entity.id
_entity.type
_entity.pdbx_description
1 polymer ?
#
loop_
_entity_poly.entity_id
_entity_poly.type
_entity_poly.pdbx_seq_one_letter_code
_entity_poly.pdbx_strand_id
1 'polypeptide(L)' 'MDGNILDAMRFVGAGLAMIGAAGAGVGIGLSVQGALGGMARNPDTYGNLLTNMILGVAFSESIAIYCLVIAFLMLFKVV' A
#
# COMPACT_ATOMS: atom_id res chain seq x y z
N MET A 1 -3.12 -30.88 -7.07
CA MET A 1 -2.22 -30.24 -6.09
C MET A 1 -1.08 -31.19 -5.90
N ASP A 2 -0.07 -31.09 -6.77
CA ASP A 2 1.14 -31.87 -6.60
C ASP A 2 1.82 -31.24 -5.38
N GLY A 3 1.83 -31.93 -4.24
CA GLY A 3 2.27 -31.40 -2.94
C GLY A 3 3.78 -31.17 -2.86
N ASN A 4 4.34 -30.45 -3.83
CA ASN A 4 5.75 -30.13 -3.91
C ASN A 4 6.07 -28.93 -3.01
N ILE A 5 7.25 -28.96 -2.40
CA ILE A 5 7.73 -27.91 -1.49
C ILE A 5 7.77 -26.54 -2.18
N LEU A 6 7.94 -26.51 -3.50
CA LEU A 6 7.89 -25.29 -4.30
C LEU A 6 6.54 -24.57 -4.19
N ASP A 7 5.42 -25.29 -4.29
CA ASP A 7 4.10 -24.68 -4.20
C ASP A 7 3.79 -24.20 -2.78
N ALA A 8 4.25 -24.93 -1.76
CA ALA A 8 4.15 -24.49 -0.37
C ALA A 8 4.91 -23.17 -0.13
N MET A 9 6.15 -23.07 -0.63
CA MET A 9 6.95 -21.84 -0.51
C MET A 9 6.35 -20.67 -1.30
N ARG A 10 5.69 -20.94 -2.44
CA ARG A 10 4.98 -19.91 -3.20
C ARG A 10 3.82 -19.29 -2.42
N PHE A 11 3.00 -20.11 -1.75
CA PHE A 11 1.90 -19.60 -0.92
C PHE A 11 2.40 -18.78 0.27
N VAL A 12 3.48 -19.22 0.92
CA VAL A 12 4.12 -18.46 2.00
C VAL A 12 4.69 -17.15 1.47
N GLY A 13 5.40 -17.18 0.34
CA GLY A 13 5.96 -15.99 -0.30
C GLY A 13 4.90 -14.95 -0.68
N ALA A 14 3.75 -15.41 -1.19
CA ALA A 14 2.63 -14.52 -1.52
C ALA A 14 2.09 -13.79 -0.28
N GLY A 15 1.97 -14.49 0.86
CA GLY A 15 1.59 -13.88 2.13
C GLY A 15 2.62 -12.88 2.65
N LEU A 16 3.91 -13.23 2.58
CA LEU A 16 5.01 -12.35 3.01
C LEU A 16 5.11 -11.08 2.17
N ALA A 17 4.86 -11.17 0.85
CA ALA A 17 4.86 -10.01 -0.04
C ALA A 17 3.88 -8.91 0.42
N MET A 18 2.74 -9.30 1.01
CA MET A 18 1.72 -8.37 1.48
C MET A 18 2.06 -7.63 2.76
N ILE A 19 3.12 -8.00 3.49
CA ILE A 19 3.55 -7.28 4.70
C ILE A 19 3.86 -5.80 4.40
N GLY A 20 4.38 -5.51 3.19
CA GLY A 20 4.65 -4.14 2.77
C GLY A 20 3.40 -3.24 2.70
N ALA A 21 2.20 -3.81 2.56
CA ALA A 21 0.94 -3.06 2.60
C ALA A 21 0.68 -2.43 3.98
N ALA A 22 1.24 -2.99 5.06
CA ALA A 22 1.14 -2.37 6.39
C ALA A 22 1.88 -1.02 6.43
N GLY A 23 3.04 -0.91 5.76
CA GLY A 23 3.79 0.33 5.62
C GLY A 23 3.01 1.38 4.83
N ALA A 24 2.30 0.97 3.78
CA ALA A 24 1.40 1.84 3.04
C ALA A 24 0.24 2.34 3.92
N GLY A 25 -0.41 1.46 4.69
CA GLY A 25 -1.47 1.86 5.62
C GLY A 25 -1.02 2.93 6.63
N VAL A 26 0.20 2.78 7.18
CA VAL A 26 0.79 3.79 8.06
C VAL A 26 1.05 5.11 7.31
N GLY A 27 1.63 5.05 6.11
CA GLY A 27 1.91 6.24 5.30
C GLY A 27 0.65 7.03 4.93
N ILE A 28 -0.43 6.33 4.58
CA ILE A 28 -1.75 6.93 4.32
C ILE A 28 -2.27 7.60 5.59
N GLY A 29 -2.26 6.90 6.73
CA GLY A 29 -2.75 7.42 8.01
C GLY A 29 -2.03 8.72 8.42
N LEU A 30 -0.71 8.76 8.32
CA LEU A 30 0.09 9.95 8.64
C LEU A 30 -0.18 11.10 7.67
N SER A 31 -0.28 10.82 6.36
CA SER A 31 -0.57 11.83 5.34
C SER A 31 -1.93 12.49 5.57
N VAL A 32 -2.96 11.68 5.84
CA VAL A 32 -4.32 12.15 6.11
C VAL A 32 -4.38 12.92 7.43
N GLN A 33 -3.73 12.42 8.49
CA GLN A 33 -3.67 13.11 9.78
C GLN A 33 -3.04 14.51 9.65
N GLY A 34 -1.91 14.60 8.96
CA GLY A 34 -1.22 15.88 8.71
C GLY A 34 -2.08 16.85 7.90
N ALA A 35 -2.74 16.35 6.85
CA ALA A 35 -3.62 17.17 6.01
C ALA A 35 -4.84 17.69 6.78
N LEU A 36 -5.54 16.83 7.53
CA LEU A 36 -6.68 17.22 8.36
C LEU A 36 -6.29 18.27 9.40
N GLY A 37 -5.15 18.08 10.08
CA GLY A 37 -4.62 19.04 11.04
C GLY A 37 -4.25 20.39 10.40
N GLY A 38 -3.72 20.37 9.18
CA GLY A 38 -3.44 21.59 8.40
C GLY A 38 -4.72 22.32 7.99
N MET A 39 -5.70 21.59 7.46
CA MET A 39 -6.98 22.15 7.01
C MET A 39 -7.79 22.74 8.15
N ALA A 40 -7.78 22.10 9.33
CA ALA A 40 -8.45 22.62 10.52
C ALA A 40 -7.85 23.93 11.03
N ARG A 41 -6.53 24.14 10.84
CA ARG A 41 -5.83 25.36 11.28
C ARG A 41 -5.91 26.50 10.27
N ASN A 42 -5.91 26.20 8.97
CA ASN A 42 -5.90 27.20 7.90
C ASN A 42 -6.87 26.80 6.76
N PRO A 43 -8.18 27.06 6.92
CA PRO A 43 -9.22 26.66 5.96
C PRO A 43 -8.98 27.20 4.54
N ASP A 44 -8.37 28.39 4.41
CA ASP A 44 -8.11 29.04 3.12
C ASP A 44 -7.16 28.24 2.21
N THR A 45 -6.37 27.33 2.79
CA THR A 45 -5.41 26.49 2.07
C THR A 45 -5.93 25.08 1.76
N TYR A 46 -7.22 24.82 2.00
CA TYR A 46 -7.85 23.51 1.85
C TYR A 46 -7.54 22.83 0.51
N GLY A 47 -7.70 23.53 -0.62
CA GLY A 47 -7.52 22.94 -1.94
C GLY A 47 -6.09 22.42 -2.19
N ASN A 48 -5.09 23.18 -1.74
CA ASN A 48 -3.68 22.79 -1.86
C ASN A 48 -3.34 21.62 -0.94
N LEU A 49 -3.84 21.65 0.30
CA LEU A 49 -3.67 20.56 1.27
C LEU A 49 -4.31 19.26 0.78
N LEU A 50 -5.53 19.32 0.25
CA LEU A 50 -6.24 18.17 -0.31
C LEU A 50 -5.45 17.57 -1.49
N THR A 51 -4.97 18.40 -2.41
CA THR A 51 -4.19 17.95 -3.57
C THR A 51 -2.90 17.23 -3.13
N ASN A 52 -2.16 17.82 -2.19
CA ASN A 52 -0.94 17.23 -1.67
C ASN A 52 -1.20 15.95 -0.87
N MET A 53 -2.31 15.90 -0.11
CA MET A 53 -2.74 14.71 0.62
C MET A 53 -3.02 13.56 -0.36
N ILE A 54 -3.80 13.80 -1.41
CA ILE A 54 -4.12 12.79 -2.42
C ILE A 54 -2.84 12.27 -3.07
N LEU A 55 -1.89 13.14 -3.40
CA LEU A 55 -0.61 12.74 -3.98
C LEU A 55 0.20 11.86 -3.01
N GLY A 56 0.27 12.24 -1.73
CA GLY A 56 0.93 11.44 -0.70
C GLY A 56 0.29 10.06 -0.51
N VAL A 57 -1.04 10.01 -0.48
CA VAL A 57 -1.81 8.76 -0.42
C VAL A 57 -1.56 7.90 -1.65
N ALA A 58 -1.55 8.48 -2.85
CA ALA A 58 -1.30 7.75 -4.09
C ALA A 58 0.11 7.12 -4.13
N PHE A 59 1.13 7.84 -3.66
CA PHE A 59 2.48 7.27 -3.55
C PHE A 59 2.55 6.15 -2.52
N SER A 60 1.86 6.31 -1.39
CA SER A 60 1.80 5.26 -0.36
C SER A 60 1.08 4.01 -0.89
N GLU A 61 -0.04 4.18 -1.60
CA GLU A 61 -0.76 3.09 -2.25
C GLU A 61 0.04 2.39 -3.34
N SER A 62 0.92 3.09 -4.06
CA SER A 62 1.75 2.46 -5.09
C SER A 62 2.61 1.32 -4.52
N ILE A 63 3.05 1.44 -3.25
CA ILE A 63 3.80 0.39 -2.55
C ILE A 63 2.91 -0.82 -2.27
N ALA A 64 1.69 -0.60 -1.79
CA ALA A 64 0.72 -1.68 -1.56
C ALA A 64 0.36 -2.39 -2.86
N ILE A 65 0.21 -1.65 -3.97
CA ILE A 65 -0.05 -2.22 -5.29
C ILE A 65 1.13 -3.08 -5.75
N TYR A 66 2.39 -2.65 -5.57
CA TYR A 66 3.54 -3.49 -5.92
C TYR A 66 3.59 -4.79 -5.10
N CYS A 67 3.30 -4.73 -3.80
CA CYS A 67 3.14 -5.91 -2.95
C CYS A 67 2.05 -6.85 -3.47
N LEU A 68 0.88 -6.30 -3.82
CA LEU A 68 -0.26 -7.05 -4.35
C LEU A 68 0.07 -7.71 -5.69
N VAL A 69 0.73 -6.98 -6.60
CA VAL A 69 1.16 -7.51 -7.90
C VAL A 69 2.10 -8.69 -7.71
N ILE A 70 3.10 -8.59 -6.82
CA ILE A 70 4.03 -9.70 -6.54
C ILE A 70 3.27 -10.90 -5.95
N ALA A 71 2.35 -10.68 -5.01
CA ALA A 71 1.53 -11.75 -4.45
C ALA A 71 0.68 -12.45 -5.53
N PHE A 72 0.05 -11.69 -6.43
CA PHE A 72 -0.72 -12.24 -7.54
C PHE A 72 0.14 -12.97 -8.56
N LEU A 73 1.35 -12.50 -8.85
CA LEU A 73 2.29 -13.24 -9.68
C LEU A 73 2.59 -14.59 -9.04
N MET A 74 2.98 -14.63 -7.76
CA MET A 74 3.26 -15.91 -7.08
C MET A 74 2.06 -16.88 -7.08
N LEU A 75 0.83 -16.39 -6.92
CA LEU A 75 -0.38 -17.21 -6.88
C LEU A 75 -0.87 -17.68 -8.25
N PHE A 76 -0.89 -16.80 -9.25
CA PHE A 76 -1.61 -17.03 -10.50
C PHE A 76 -0.72 -17.10 -11.74
N LYS A 77 0.47 -16.51 -11.70
CA LYS A 77 1.41 -16.49 -12.83
C LYS A 77 2.75 -17.05 -12.41
N VAL A 78 2.95 -18.34 -12.67
CA VAL A 78 4.20 -19.06 -12.39
C VAL A 78 5.41 -18.23 -12.86
N VAL A 79 6.20 -17.80 -11.87
CA VAL A 79 7.61 -17.41 -12.02
C VAL A 79 8.44 -18.63 -11.66
#